data_AF-A0A0M8R9Q6-F1
#
_entry.id   AF-A0A0M8R9Q6-F1
#
_cell.length_a   1.000
_cell.length_b   1.000
_cell.length_c   1.000
_cell.angle_alpha   90.00
_cell.angle_beta   90.00
_cell.angle_gamma   90.00
#
_symmetry.space_group_name_H-M   'P 1'
#
loop_
_entity.id
_entity.type
_entity.pdbx_description
1 polymer ?
#
loop_
_entity_poly.entity_id
_entity_poly.type
_entity_poly.pdbx_seq_one_letter_code
_entity_poly.pdbx_strand_id
1 'polypeptide(L)'
;MQNLLDKTLPQIRSADGCAVVLEGSIAEGFGNSSSDIDFLLIADGDADLPTMPSLLFVDGRRVEVRTRSVRQIAEQFAAVTAAAANGPGAEDLLNRCQRLLRSFPLREPELVAKVKELMSFDDFRTTVGEWWARAARQSIRYALALRQLGREQEAAAWTEAGLLQAVKSWAAGRGETYLEPKWLPEQLGRIGDHPLAARYLTLASPSASGLGADAYVTEGVRLAADLGVTGATPEAGQITVAGAGVTTWQTGERVHVVRGRQDVFVLGDRAALAWRSLVFGRTLEQTLAAADAAGAPQAGPLIAEFLRYGLVRVAWRGDGPIVPGLPLAAPAGDVTPPPSTARPIIGVGGAAAGGAEAIDLLPVPARRFSAAAMTLVWSNVLVENAREDLVGALDRGQWSVAQLSALRMLRFALRGVLSSYAVNPLPPDSEVVRRLSLLPDGEDLDAIRARAGQLETLTIASGPQGDAALTALDGFVALVRRATGADRFPSSFDSPDAWRQTLEAGYDWLRLGAHLDADLPLDEAGDLLSSGGAQPHAASA
;
A
#
# COMPACT_ATOMS: atom_id res chain seq x y z
N MET A 1 28.26 -9.08 13.23
CA MET A 1 26.86 -9.23 13.68
C MET A 1 26.76 -9.73 15.12
N GLN A 2 27.46 -10.80 15.50
CA GLN A 2 27.45 -11.31 16.89
C GLN A 2 27.70 -10.24 17.97
N ASN A 3 28.73 -9.40 17.81
CA ASN A 3 29.01 -8.29 18.72
C ASN A 3 27.82 -7.32 18.89
N LEU A 4 27.15 -6.97 17.79
CA LEU A 4 25.97 -6.10 17.85
C LEU A 4 24.82 -6.79 18.60
N LEU A 5 24.57 -8.06 18.32
CA LEU A 5 23.59 -8.85 19.05
C LEU A 5 23.88 -8.89 20.56
N ASP A 6 25.13 -9.11 20.95
CA ASP A 6 25.55 -9.18 22.36
C ASP A 6 25.35 -7.84 23.09
N LYS A 7 25.36 -6.71 22.37
CA LYS A 7 25.03 -5.38 22.91
C LYS A 7 23.53 -5.07 22.91
N THR A 8 22.78 -5.67 21.99
CA THR A 8 21.33 -5.50 21.87
C THR A 8 20.57 -6.29 22.93
N LEU A 9 20.93 -7.57 23.15
CA LEU A 9 20.17 -8.46 24.05
C LEU A 9 20.03 -7.92 25.49
N PRO A 10 21.04 -7.29 26.11
CA PRO A 10 20.89 -6.72 27.46
C PRO A 10 19.86 -5.58 27.57
N GLN A 11 19.46 -4.98 26.44
CA GLN A 11 18.52 -3.86 26.40
C GLN A 11 17.06 -4.32 26.22
N ILE A 12 16.84 -5.62 25.99
CA ILE A 12 15.52 -6.20 25.76
C ILE A 12 15.15 -7.22 26.84
N ARG A 13 13.85 -7.32 27.12
CA ARG A 13 13.28 -8.43 27.87
C ARG A 13 13.09 -9.62 26.92
N SER A 14 13.92 -10.64 27.04
CA SER A 14 13.81 -11.89 26.28
C SER A 14 13.72 -13.10 27.21
N ALA A 15 13.03 -14.15 26.77
CA ALA A 15 13.08 -15.43 27.45
C ALA A 15 14.50 -16.04 27.39
N ASP A 16 14.92 -16.70 28.46
CA ASP A 16 16.17 -17.46 28.48
C ASP A 16 16.14 -18.57 27.42
N GLY A 17 17.28 -18.81 26.77
CA GLY A 17 17.41 -19.89 25.78
C GLY A 17 16.66 -19.66 24.45
N CYS A 18 16.29 -18.42 24.12
CA CYS A 18 15.70 -18.13 22.82
C CYS A 18 16.69 -18.33 21.67
N ALA A 19 16.19 -18.87 20.56
CA ALA A 19 16.90 -18.81 19.28
C ALA A 19 16.91 -17.37 18.77
N VAL A 20 17.97 -17.02 18.05
CA VAL A 20 18.09 -15.70 17.42
C VAL A 20 18.46 -15.88 15.97
N VAL A 21 17.72 -15.23 15.08
CA VAL A 21 18.03 -15.16 13.66
C VAL A 21 18.18 -13.71 13.22
N LEU A 22 19.07 -13.49 12.26
CA LEU A 22 19.12 -12.28 11.44
C LEU A 22 18.16 -12.47 10.27
N GLU A 23 17.27 -11.52 10.03
CA GLU A 23 16.31 -11.54 8.93
C GLU A 23 16.42 -10.28 8.05
N GLY A 24 15.47 -10.09 7.14
CA GLY A 24 15.39 -8.89 6.32
C GLY A 24 16.45 -8.81 5.21
N SER A 25 16.66 -7.60 4.69
CA SER A 25 17.48 -7.38 3.50
C SER A 25 18.95 -7.79 3.68
N ILE A 26 19.50 -7.67 4.89
CA ILE A 26 20.88 -8.07 5.19
C ILE A 26 21.01 -9.60 5.15
N ALA A 27 20.07 -10.33 5.75
CA ALA A 27 20.07 -11.79 5.71
C ALA A 27 19.94 -12.32 4.27
N GLU A 28 19.14 -11.62 3.45
CA GLU A 28 19.00 -11.93 2.04
C GLU A 28 20.23 -11.55 1.20
N GLY A 29 21.16 -10.74 1.70
CA GLY A 29 22.32 -10.26 0.93
C GLY A 29 22.02 -9.08 -0.01
N PHE A 30 20.90 -8.39 0.19
CA PHE A 30 20.58 -7.12 -0.48
C PHE A 30 20.99 -5.89 0.35
N GLY A 31 21.04 -6.06 1.68
CA GLY A 31 21.27 -4.97 2.61
C GLY A 31 22.60 -4.25 2.40
N ASN A 32 22.60 -2.98 2.75
CA ASN A 32 23.73 -2.06 2.65
C ASN A 32 24.02 -1.45 4.04
N SER A 33 24.90 -0.44 4.10
CA SER A 33 25.26 0.17 5.40
C SER A 33 24.20 1.08 6.01
N SER A 34 23.10 1.39 5.34
CA SER A 34 21.96 2.09 5.93
C SER A 34 20.80 1.14 6.23
N SER A 35 20.94 -0.14 5.88
CA SER A 35 19.91 -1.13 6.16
C SER A 35 19.84 -1.39 7.66
N ASP A 36 18.62 -1.55 8.12
CA ASP A 36 18.31 -1.93 9.48
C ASP A 36 18.86 -3.30 9.81
N ILE A 37 19.19 -3.50 11.08
CA ILE A 37 19.51 -4.81 11.59
C ILE A 37 18.24 -5.42 12.19
N ASP A 38 17.64 -6.36 11.48
CA ASP A 38 16.46 -7.07 11.94
C ASP A 38 16.84 -8.37 12.67
N PHE A 39 16.59 -8.42 13.99
CA PHE A 39 16.65 -9.65 14.77
C PHE A 39 15.26 -10.19 15.05
N LEU A 40 15.08 -11.50 14.82
CA LEU A 40 13.93 -12.24 15.31
C LEU A 40 14.38 -13.20 16.42
N LEU A 41 13.79 -13.03 17.60
CA LEU A 41 13.94 -13.91 18.75
C LEU A 41 12.82 -14.94 18.75
N ILE A 42 13.18 -16.21 18.87
CA ILE A 42 12.25 -17.33 18.84
C ILE A 42 12.28 -18.04 20.20
N ALA A 43 11.16 -17.98 20.92
CA ALA A 43 11.01 -18.68 22.19
C ALA A 43 10.50 -20.12 21.97
N ASP A 44 11.16 -21.11 22.57
CA ASP A 44 10.74 -22.53 22.54
C ASP A 44 9.58 -22.77 23.51
N GLY A 45 8.40 -22.25 23.15
CA GLY A 45 7.19 -22.34 23.96
C GLY A 45 5.94 -21.94 23.19
N ASP A 46 4.84 -21.74 23.93
CA ASP A 46 3.50 -21.44 23.40
C ASP A 46 2.97 -20.06 23.82
N ALA A 47 3.76 -19.28 24.57
CA ALA A 47 3.38 -17.93 25.00
C ALA A 47 3.02 -17.03 23.80
N ASP A 48 2.01 -16.17 23.99
CA ASP A 48 1.73 -15.08 23.08
C ASP A 48 2.77 -13.99 23.27
N LEU A 49 3.62 -13.80 22.24
CA LEU A 49 4.61 -12.73 22.21
C LEU A 49 4.13 -11.55 21.35
N PRO A 50 4.55 -10.32 21.68
CA PRO A 50 4.16 -9.11 20.97
C PRO A 50 4.45 -9.17 19.48
N THR A 51 3.51 -8.68 18.68
CA THR A 51 3.65 -8.54 17.23
C THR A 51 4.57 -7.37 16.88
N MET A 52 4.41 -6.25 17.60
CA MET A 52 5.14 -5.00 17.44
C MET A 52 6.64 -5.17 17.71
N PRO A 53 7.50 -4.70 16.79
CA PRO A 53 8.94 -4.69 17.00
C PRO A 53 9.36 -3.66 18.05
N SER A 54 10.48 -3.90 18.71
CA SER A 54 11.21 -2.86 19.44
C SER A 54 12.32 -2.27 18.59
N LEU A 55 12.42 -0.94 18.61
CA LEU A 55 13.44 -0.19 17.89
C LEU A 55 14.51 0.28 18.89
N LEU A 56 15.76 -0.11 18.62
CA LEU A 56 16.92 0.23 19.43
C LEU A 56 17.99 0.93 18.60
N PHE A 57 18.78 1.77 19.25
CA PHE A 57 19.88 2.49 18.62
C PHE A 57 21.20 2.05 19.27
N VAL A 58 21.89 1.11 18.62
CA VAL A 58 23.08 0.43 19.17
C VAL A 58 24.27 0.66 18.24
N ASP A 59 25.38 1.20 18.77
CA ASP A 59 26.57 1.55 17.98
C ASP A 59 26.27 2.42 16.74
N GLY A 60 25.31 3.35 16.85
CA GLY A 60 24.90 4.19 15.72
C GLY A 60 24.12 3.45 14.64
N ARG A 61 23.55 2.27 14.94
CA ARG A 61 22.69 1.48 14.06
C ARG A 61 21.28 1.40 14.60
N ARG A 62 20.29 1.46 13.70
CA ARG A 62 18.92 1.06 13.99
C ARG A 62 18.84 -0.47 14.03
N VAL A 63 18.46 -1.00 15.18
CA VAL A 63 18.28 -2.43 15.42
C VAL A 63 16.82 -2.67 15.74
N GLU A 64 16.16 -3.48 14.92
CA GLU A 64 14.78 -3.88 15.11
C GLU A 64 14.73 -5.28 15.72
N VAL A 65 14.02 -5.44 16.82
CA VAL A 65 13.88 -6.71 17.54
C VAL A 65 12.43 -7.15 17.51
N ARG A 66 12.17 -8.29 16.87
CA ARG A 66 10.89 -8.99 16.87
C ARG A 66 10.97 -10.23 17.75
N THR A 67 9.85 -10.66 18.32
CA THR A 67 9.77 -11.90 19.10
C THR A 67 8.62 -12.77 18.60
N ARG A 68 8.82 -14.09 18.50
CA ARG A 68 7.74 -15.04 18.20
C ARG A 68 7.94 -16.33 18.98
N SER A 69 6.85 -16.97 19.38
CA SER A 69 6.92 -18.33 19.92
C SER A 69 6.87 -19.36 18.79
N VAL A 70 7.36 -20.58 19.05
CA VAL A 70 7.26 -21.70 18.08
C VAL A 70 5.81 -21.94 17.68
N ARG A 71 4.86 -21.86 18.62
CA ARG A 71 3.42 -21.97 18.32
C ARG A 71 2.96 -20.89 17.34
N GLN A 72 3.24 -19.62 17.60
CA GLN A 72 2.84 -18.52 16.71
C GLN A 72 3.40 -18.68 15.30
N ILE A 73 4.63 -19.16 15.17
CA ILE A 73 5.24 -19.44 13.85
C ILE A 73 4.50 -20.58 13.14
N ALA A 74 4.20 -21.67 13.85
CA ALA A 74 3.44 -22.78 13.28
C ALA A 74 2.05 -22.33 12.80
N GLU A 75 1.36 -21.48 13.57
CA GLU A 75 0.08 -20.87 13.20
C GLU A 75 0.21 -19.96 11.98
N GLN A 76 1.27 -19.16 11.87
CA GLN A 76 1.54 -18.32 10.70
C GLN A 76 1.74 -19.17 9.44
N PHE A 77 2.54 -20.24 9.50
CA PHE A 77 2.71 -21.15 8.36
C PHE A 77 1.42 -21.87 7.98
N ALA A 78 0.64 -22.32 8.96
CA ALA A 78 -0.68 -22.92 8.72
C ALA A 78 -1.64 -21.90 8.06
N ALA A 79 -1.64 -20.65 8.55
CA ALA A 79 -2.46 -19.57 8.01
C ALA A 79 -2.06 -19.21 6.58
N VAL A 80 -0.77 -19.11 6.26
CA VAL A 80 -0.28 -18.88 4.89
C VAL A 80 -0.72 -20.00 3.95
N THR A 81 -0.58 -21.24 4.38
CA THR A 81 -0.99 -22.42 3.60
C THR A 81 -2.50 -22.42 3.34
N ALA A 82 -3.30 -22.04 4.35
CA ALA A 82 -4.76 -21.95 4.21
C ALA A 82 -5.21 -20.70 3.40
N ALA A 83 -4.52 -19.57 3.55
CA ALA A 83 -4.86 -18.29 2.95
C ALA A 83 -4.45 -18.18 1.48
N ALA A 84 -3.51 -19.03 1.03
CA ALA A 84 -3.19 -19.21 -0.38
C ALA A 84 -4.44 -19.38 -1.24
N ALA A 85 -5.54 -19.92 -0.69
CA ALA A 85 -6.82 -20.12 -1.36
C ALA A 85 -7.81 -18.92 -1.28
N ASN A 86 -7.71 -18.01 -0.30
CA ASN A 86 -8.87 -17.24 0.19
C ASN A 86 -8.80 -15.70 0.07
N GLY A 87 -7.73 -15.09 -0.47
CA GLY A 87 -7.75 -13.68 -0.88
C GLY A 87 -6.53 -12.84 -0.45
N PRO A 88 -6.64 -11.49 -0.50
CA PRO A 88 -5.51 -10.56 -0.38
C PRO A 88 -4.96 -10.36 1.05
N GLY A 89 -5.58 -10.92 2.08
CA GLY A 89 -5.26 -10.66 3.50
C GLY A 89 -4.06 -11.42 4.09
N ALA A 90 -3.09 -11.87 3.29
CA ALA A 90 -1.97 -12.68 3.77
C ALA A 90 -0.59 -12.02 3.62
N GLU A 91 -0.49 -10.78 3.15
CA GLU A 91 0.79 -10.17 2.77
C GLU A 91 1.81 -10.09 3.91
N ASP A 92 1.41 -9.54 5.06
CA ASP A 92 2.30 -9.44 6.23
C ASP A 92 2.72 -10.84 6.74
N LEU A 93 1.78 -11.80 6.77
CA LEU A 93 2.09 -13.19 7.10
C LEU A 93 3.08 -13.80 6.11
N LEU A 94 2.89 -13.60 4.80
CA LEU A 94 3.82 -14.04 3.77
C LEU A 94 5.20 -13.41 3.96
N ASN A 95 5.27 -12.11 4.29
CA ASN A 95 6.51 -11.40 4.54
C ASN A 95 7.25 -12.01 5.75
N ARG A 96 6.56 -12.22 6.87
CA ARG A 96 7.13 -12.83 8.09
C ARG A 96 7.62 -14.26 7.82
N CYS A 97 6.83 -15.09 7.14
CA CYS A 97 7.21 -16.45 6.77
C CYS A 97 8.43 -16.46 5.83
N GLN A 98 8.45 -15.59 4.83
CA GLN A 98 9.56 -15.43 3.90
C GLN A 98 10.86 -15.08 4.63
N ARG A 99 10.82 -14.04 5.47
CA ARG A 99 11.94 -13.52 6.24
C ARG A 99 12.52 -14.60 7.16
N LEU A 100 11.65 -15.34 7.84
CA LEU A 100 12.06 -16.45 8.69
C LEU A 100 12.71 -17.57 7.87
N LEU A 101 12.08 -18.06 6.80
CA LEU A 101 12.62 -19.17 5.99
C LEU A 101 14.01 -18.83 5.42
N ARG A 102 14.24 -17.56 5.07
CA ARG A 102 15.50 -17.06 4.50
C ARG A 102 16.46 -16.41 5.50
N SER A 103 16.13 -16.47 6.80
CA SER A 103 16.94 -15.91 7.88
C SER A 103 18.27 -16.66 8.07
N PHE A 104 19.22 -16.01 8.74
CA PHE A 104 20.51 -16.59 9.14
C PHE A 104 20.56 -16.82 10.66
N PRO A 105 20.81 -18.05 11.16
CA PRO A 105 20.86 -18.33 12.60
C PRO A 105 22.10 -17.73 13.25
N LEU A 106 21.91 -17.09 14.40
CA LEU A 106 22.97 -16.53 15.25
C LEU A 106 23.09 -17.25 16.60
N ARG A 107 21.97 -17.73 17.16
CA ARG A 107 21.92 -18.52 18.40
C ARG A 107 20.89 -19.65 18.29
N GLU A 108 21.16 -20.76 18.96
CA GLU A 108 20.34 -21.99 18.96
C GLU A 108 19.94 -22.48 17.55
N PRO A 109 20.93 -22.79 16.67
CA PRO A 109 20.67 -23.16 15.28
C PRO A 109 19.78 -24.41 15.12
N GLU A 110 19.78 -25.32 16.10
CA GLU A 110 18.93 -26.51 16.10
C GLU A 110 17.44 -26.15 16.22
N LEU A 111 17.09 -25.21 17.11
CA LEU A 111 15.72 -24.71 17.23
C LEU A 111 15.29 -23.96 15.98
N VAL A 112 16.20 -23.17 15.38
CA VAL A 112 15.93 -22.49 14.10
C VAL A 112 15.64 -23.50 12.98
N ALA A 113 16.44 -24.57 12.88
CA ALA A 113 16.23 -25.63 11.90
C ALA A 113 14.86 -26.31 12.10
N LYS A 114 14.54 -26.72 13.32
CA LYS A 114 13.25 -27.31 13.70
C LYS A 114 12.06 -26.42 13.28
N VAL A 115 12.17 -25.11 13.50
CA VAL A 115 11.10 -24.17 13.16
C VAL A 115 10.99 -23.97 11.65
N LYS A 116 12.10 -23.89 10.91
CA LYS A 116 12.08 -23.80 9.44
C LYS A 116 11.52 -25.07 8.79
N GLU A 117 11.70 -26.23 9.40
CA GLU A 117 11.15 -27.50 8.93
C GLU A 117 9.61 -27.57 9.01
N LEU A 118 8.96 -26.67 9.75
CA LEU A 118 7.49 -26.60 9.83
C LEU A 118 6.83 -26.22 8.49
N MET A 119 7.59 -25.63 7.55
CA MET A 119 7.12 -25.33 6.21
C MET A 119 8.24 -25.54 5.20
N SER A 120 7.98 -26.36 4.17
CA SER A 120 8.96 -26.52 3.11
C SER A 120 9.09 -25.23 2.30
N PHE A 121 10.31 -24.93 1.85
CA PHE A 121 10.55 -23.76 1.01
C PHE A 121 9.81 -23.87 -0.33
N ASP A 122 9.63 -25.08 -0.87
CA ASP A 122 8.90 -25.31 -2.11
C ASP A 122 7.40 -25.04 -1.99
N ASP A 123 6.78 -25.42 -0.86
CA ASP A 123 5.38 -25.10 -0.59
C ASP A 123 5.19 -23.59 -0.44
N PHE A 124 6.13 -22.92 0.26
CA PHE A 124 6.12 -21.48 0.41
C PHE A 124 6.27 -20.77 -0.93
N ARG A 125 7.23 -21.22 -1.75
CA ARG A 125 7.47 -20.72 -3.10
C ARG A 125 6.24 -20.82 -4.00
N THR A 126 5.55 -21.95 -3.95
CA THR A 126 4.29 -22.17 -4.69
C THR A 126 3.20 -21.22 -4.21
N THR A 127 3.03 -21.12 -2.89
CA THR A 127 2.05 -20.23 -2.26
C THR A 127 2.25 -18.76 -2.64
N VAL A 128 3.48 -18.26 -2.53
CA VAL A 128 3.84 -16.88 -2.92
C VAL A 128 3.62 -16.66 -4.42
N GLY A 129 4.01 -17.63 -5.26
CA GLY A 129 3.79 -17.57 -6.70
C GLY A 129 2.32 -17.42 -7.07
N GLU A 130 1.44 -18.22 -6.46
CA GLU A 130 -0.01 -18.17 -6.68
C GLU A 130 -0.64 -16.89 -6.14
N TRP A 131 -0.20 -16.44 -4.96
CA TRP A 131 -0.66 -15.18 -4.37
C TRP A 131 -0.36 -14.00 -5.29
N TRP A 132 0.88 -13.90 -5.79
CA TRP A 132 1.27 -12.89 -6.77
C TRP A 132 0.50 -13.01 -8.10
N ALA A 133 0.32 -14.23 -8.63
CA ALA A 133 -0.39 -14.44 -9.89
C ALA A 133 -1.85 -13.98 -9.81
N ARG A 134 -2.51 -14.26 -8.67
CA ARG A 134 -3.89 -13.83 -8.42
C ARG A 134 -3.97 -12.31 -8.37
N ALA A 135 -3.09 -11.66 -7.61
CA ALA A 135 -3.07 -10.21 -7.49
C ALA A 135 -2.80 -9.56 -8.87
N ALA A 136 -1.83 -10.10 -9.62
CA ALA A 136 -1.51 -9.64 -10.97
C ALA A 136 -2.72 -9.73 -11.91
N ARG A 137 -3.41 -10.87 -11.94
CA ARG A 137 -4.64 -11.08 -12.72
C ARG A 137 -5.68 -10.02 -12.41
N GLN A 138 -5.94 -9.76 -11.13
CA GLN A 138 -6.95 -8.78 -10.72
C GLN A 138 -6.56 -7.35 -11.10
N SER A 139 -5.28 -6.99 -10.93
CA SER A 139 -4.75 -5.68 -11.32
C SER A 139 -4.87 -5.45 -12.84
N ILE A 140 -4.52 -6.46 -13.67
CA ILE A 140 -4.66 -6.36 -15.12
C ILE A 140 -6.14 -6.27 -15.54
N ARG A 141 -7.03 -7.07 -14.94
CA ARG A 141 -8.48 -6.96 -15.22
C ARG A 141 -9.05 -5.59 -14.86
N TYR A 142 -8.60 -5.02 -13.74
CA TYR A 142 -9.00 -3.68 -13.33
C TYR A 142 -8.46 -2.60 -14.28
N ALA A 143 -7.22 -2.73 -14.74
CA ALA A 143 -6.67 -1.87 -15.79
C ALA A 143 -7.51 -1.91 -17.07
N LEU A 144 -7.94 -3.09 -17.51
CA LEU A 144 -8.82 -3.25 -18.67
C LEU A 144 -10.20 -2.60 -18.45
N ALA A 145 -10.76 -2.68 -17.25
CA ALA A 145 -12.00 -1.98 -16.90
C ALA A 145 -11.83 -0.46 -16.99
N LEU A 146 -10.75 0.08 -16.40
CA LEU A 146 -10.43 1.51 -16.45
C LEU A 146 -10.19 1.99 -17.89
N ARG A 147 -9.55 1.18 -18.74
CA ARG A 147 -9.36 1.48 -20.16
C ARG A 147 -10.73 1.62 -20.87
N GLN A 148 -11.66 0.69 -20.64
CA GLN A 148 -13.02 0.78 -21.20
C GLN A 148 -13.81 2.01 -20.69
N LEU A 149 -13.51 2.46 -19.47
CA LEU A 149 -14.11 3.65 -18.86
C LEU A 149 -13.43 4.97 -19.31
N GLY A 150 -12.46 4.91 -20.24
CA GLY A 150 -11.75 6.09 -20.74
C GLY A 150 -10.71 6.66 -19.76
N ARG A 151 -10.24 5.86 -18.79
CA ARG A 151 -9.22 6.24 -17.79
C ARG A 151 -7.85 5.67 -18.16
N GLU A 152 -7.35 6.01 -19.34
CA GLU A 152 -6.13 5.42 -19.94
C GLU A 152 -4.89 5.50 -19.04
N GLN A 153 -4.64 6.68 -18.44
CA GLN A 153 -3.47 6.88 -17.57
C GLN A 153 -3.55 6.02 -16.29
N GLU A 154 -4.74 5.82 -15.76
CA GLU A 154 -4.95 4.95 -14.61
C GLU A 154 -4.87 3.47 -14.99
N ALA A 155 -5.39 3.11 -16.17
CA ALA A 155 -5.22 1.78 -16.71
C ALA A 155 -3.73 1.43 -16.87
N ALA A 156 -2.92 2.36 -17.37
CA ALA A 156 -1.46 2.18 -17.47
C ALA A 156 -0.82 1.97 -16.09
N ALA A 157 -1.18 2.78 -15.10
CA ALA A 157 -0.64 2.64 -13.74
C ALA A 157 -1.04 1.32 -13.05
N TRP A 158 -2.25 0.82 -13.29
CA TRP A 158 -2.66 -0.51 -12.81
C TRP A 158 -2.02 -1.65 -13.60
N THR A 159 -1.68 -1.42 -14.87
CA THR A 159 -0.89 -2.37 -15.66
C THR A 159 0.54 -2.46 -15.13
N GLU A 160 1.17 -1.34 -14.79
CA GLU A 160 2.49 -1.29 -14.15
C GLU A 160 2.50 -2.12 -12.85
N ALA A 161 1.51 -1.90 -11.98
CA ALA A 161 1.35 -2.69 -10.77
C ALA A 161 1.11 -4.18 -11.07
N GLY A 162 0.27 -4.51 -12.05
CA GLY A 162 0.01 -5.88 -12.47
C GLY A 162 1.25 -6.58 -13.04
N LEU A 163 2.10 -5.87 -13.77
CA LEU A 163 3.36 -6.38 -14.30
C LEU A 163 4.39 -6.67 -13.20
N LEU A 164 4.50 -5.78 -12.21
CA LEU A 164 5.32 -6.02 -11.04
C LEU A 164 4.89 -7.32 -10.35
N GLN A 165 3.59 -7.47 -10.08
CA GLN A 165 3.05 -8.67 -9.44
C GLN A 165 3.24 -9.92 -10.32
N ALA A 166 3.09 -9.80 -11.63
CA ALA A 166 3.31 -10.89 -12.58
C ALA A 166 4.77 -11.37 -12.57
N VAL A 167 5.73 -10.44 -12.59
CA VAL A 167 7.15 -10.81 -12.59
C VAL A 167 7.57 -11.38 -11.23
N LYS A 168 6.98 -10.94 -10.11
CA LYS A 168 7.19 -11.54 -8.79
C LYS A 168 6.66 -12.97 -8.72
N SER A 169 5.49 -13.23 -9.30
CA SER A 169 4.97 -14.60 -9.43
C SER A 169 5.93 -15.50 -10.23
N TRP A 170 6.37 -15.02 -11.38
CA TRP A 170 7.33 -15.70 -12.25
C TRP A 170 8.68 -15.96 -11.57
N ALA A 171 9.18 -14.98 -10.80
CA ALA A 171 10.42 -15.05 -10.03
C ALA A 171 10.32 -16.06 -8.87
N ALA A 172 9.18 -16.10 -8.17
CA ALA A 172 8.90 -17.12 -7.17
C ALA A 172 8.96 -18.52 -7.79
N GLY A 173 8.41 -18.72 -8.99
CA GLY A 173 8.56 -19.98 -9.75
C GLY A 173 10.02 -20.42 -9.99
N ARG A 174 11.00 -19.53 -9.84
CA ARG A 174 12.45 -19.76 -10.01
C ARG A 174 13.24 -19.71 -8.69
N GLY A 175 12.56 -19.67 -7.55
CA GLY A 175 13.19 -19.69 -6.23
C GLY A 175 13.40 -18.32 -5.59
N GLU A 176 13.07 -17.22 -6.28
CA GLU A 176 13.15 -15.87 -5.72
C GLU A 176 11.82 -15.48 -5.07
N THR A 177 11.75 -15.62 -3.75
CA THR A 177 10.50 -15.42 -2.98
C THR A 177 10.49 -14.16 -2.14
N TYR A 178 11.58 -13.38 -2.11
CA TYR A 178 11.64 -12.15 -1.32
C TYR A 178 10.50 -11.22 -1.72
N LEU A 179 9.70 -10.71 -0.78
CA LEU A 179 8.46 -9.98 -1.14
C LEU A 179 8.73 -8.55 -1.62
N GLU A 180 9.71 -7.88 -1.02
CA GLU A 180 9.94 -6.44 -1.23
C GLU A 180 10.25 -6.09 -2.70
N PRO A 181 9.52 -5.14 -3.34
CA PRO A 181 9.73 -4.80 -4.73
C PRO A 181 10.91 -3.85 -4.93
N LYS A 182 11.36 -3.17 -3.86
CA LYS A 182 12.51 -2.24 -3.95
C LYS A 182 13.81 -2.92 -4.38
N TRP A 183 13.90 -4.23 -4.16
CA TRP A 183 15.02 -5.09 -4.52
C TRP A 183 14.75 -5.97 -5.75
N LEU A 184 13.68 -5.68 -6.49
CA LEU A 184 13.29 -6.50 -7.63
C LEU A 184 14.39 -6.57 -8.71
N PRO A 185 15.09 -5.48 -9.08
CA PRO A 185 16.19 -5.56 -10.04
C PRO A 185 17.28 -6.56 -9.61
N GLU A 186 17.66 -6.56 -8.34
CA GLU A 186 18.67 -7.46 -7.77
C GLU A 186 18.16 -8.90 -7.68
N GLN A 187 16.88 -9.11 -7.36
CA GLN A 187 16.22 -10.43 -7.41
C GLN A 187 16.24 -10.99 -8.83
N LEU A 188 15.91 -10.19 -9.84
CA LEU A 188 15.99 -10.61 -11.24
C LEU A 188 17.44 -10.92 -11.65
N GLY A 189 18.41 -10.16 -11.14
CA GLY A 189 19.83 -10.42 -11.35
C GLY A 189 20.30 -11.79 -10.83
N ARG A 190 19.74 -12.28 -9.70
CA ARG A 190 20.05 -13.62 -9.16
C ARG A 190 19.54 -14.77 -10.03
N ILE A 191 18.42 -14.55 -10.69
CA ILE A 191 17.86 -15.51 -11.65
C ILE A 191 18.77 -15.60 -12.90
N GLY A 192 19.48 -14.51 -13.23
CA GLY A 192 20.38 -14.42 -14.38
C GLY A 192 19.68 -13.94 -15.65
N ASP A 193 20.41 -13.99 -16.77
CA ASP A 193 19.94 -13.48 -18.06
C ASP A 193 18.72 -14.27 -18.56
N HIS A 194 17.56 -13.61 -18.58
CA HIS A 194 16.32 -14.20 -19.08
C HIS A 194 15.54 -13.19 -19.94
N PRO A 195 15.05 -13.58 -21.14
CA PRO A 195 14.34 -12.67 -22.04
C PRO A 195 13.13 -11.98 -21.41
N LEU A 196 12.36 -12.70 -20.58
CA LEU A 196 11.20 -12.12 -19.87
C LEU A 196 11.60 -11.10 -18.80
N ALA A 197 12.71 -11.31 -18.08
CA ALA A 197 13.21 -10.35 -17.10
C ALA A 197 13.68 -9.06 -17.80
N ALA A 198 14.44 -9.21 -18.90
CA ALA A 198 14.87 -8.07 -19.72
C ALA A 198 13.66 -7.29 -20.30
N ARG A 199 12.64 -8.01 -20.80
CA ARG A 199 11.41 -7.38 -21.31
C ARG A 199 10.60 -6.69 -20.22
N TYR A 200 10.51 -7.28 -19.02
CA TYR A 200 9.92 -6.60 -17.87
C TYR A 200 10.64 -5.28 -17.58
N LEU A 201 11.97 -5.26 -17.54
CA LEU A 201 12.72 -4.03 -17.28
C LEU A 201 12.44 -2.92 -18.31
N THR A 202 12.20 -3.28 -19.59
CA THR A 202 11.78 -2.30 -20.61
C THR A 202 10.34 -1.81 -20.44
N LEU A 203 9.50 -2.54 -19.72
CA LEU A 203 8.09 -2.21 -19.44
C LEU A 203 7.85 -1.90 -17.96
N ALA A 204 8.92 -1.67 -17.18
CA ALA A 204 8.83 -1.51 -15.73
C ALA A 204 7.98 -0.32 -15.32
N SER A 205 7.85 0.68 -16.19
CA SER A 205 6.91 1.80 -16.08
C SER A 205 6.54 2.31 -17.48
N PRO A 206 5.46 3.11 -17.61
CA PRO A 206 5.16 3.82 -18.86
C PRO A 206 6.34 4.67 -19.35
N SER A 207 7.02 5.37 -18.44
CA SER A 207 8.17 6.22 -18.77
C SER A 207 9.37 5.41 -19.28
N ALA A 208 9.68 4.27 -18.66
CA ALA A 208 10.77 3.39 -19.09
C ALA A 208 10.52 2.79 -20.49
N SER A 209 9.24 2.55 -20.82
CA SER A 209 8.86 1.96 -22.10
C SER A 209 8.88 2.93 -23.28
N GLY A 210 8.76 4.24 -23.03
CA GLY A 210 8.55 5.24 -24.07
C GLY A 210 7.21 5.12 -24.82
N LEU A 211 6.29 4.27 -24.34
CA LEU A 211 4.99 4.03 -24.96
C LEU A 211 3.92 5.00 -24.44
N GLY A 212 2.94 5.33 -25.27
CA GLY A 212 1.69 5.94 -24.81
C GLY A 212 0.88 4.98 -23.93
N ALA A 213 0.00 5.51 -23.08
CA ALA A 213 -0.75 4.74 -22.09
C ALA A 213 -1.49 3.52 -22.68
N ASP A 214 -2.20 3.69 -23.80
CA ASP A 214 -2.95 2.61 -24.46
C ASP A 214 -2.06 1.48 -24.99
N ALA A 215 -0.93 1.85 -25.61
CA ALA A 215 0.07 0.90 -26.11
C ALA A 215 0.77 0.18 -24.94
N TYR A 216 1.09 0.90 -23.87
CA TYR A 216 1.66 0.33 -22.65
C TYR A 216 0.73 -0.71 -22.01
N VAL A 217 -0.57 -0.41 -21.88
CA VAL A 217 -1.56 -1.38 -21.38
C VAL A 217 -1.57 -2.63 -22.25
N THR A 218 -1.57 -2.46 -23.58
CA THR A 218 -1.60 -3.58 -24.52
C THR A 218 -0.36 -4.47 -24.41
N GLU A 219 0.83 -3.89 -24.39
CA GLU A 219 2.09 -4.64 -24.24
C GLU A 219 2.26 -5.25 -22.86
N GLY A 220 1.79 -4.57 -21.81
CA GLY A 220 1.82 -5.07 -20.44
C GLY A 220 0.90 -6.27 -20.24
N VAL A 221 -0.32 -6.24 -20.80
CA VAL A 221 -1.23 -7.40 -20.80
C VAL A 221 -0.58 -8.61 -21.49
N ARG A 222 0.10 -8.40 -22.62
CA ARG A 222 0.82 -9.45 -23.34
C ARG A 222 1.96 -10.03 -22.50
N LEU A 223 2.79 -9.16 -21.90
CA LEU A 223 3.89 -9.60 -21.04
C LEU A 223 3.38 -10.34 -19.79
N ALA A 224 2.29 -9.89 -19.17
CA ALA A 224 1.69 -10.59 -18.03
C ALA A 224 1.30 -12.03 -18.39
N ALA A 225 0.72 -12.25 -19.57
CA ALA A 225 0.43 -13.59 -20.08
C ALA A 225 1.70 -14.42 -20.31
N ASP A 226 2.74 -13.83 -20.90
CA ASP A 226 4.04 -14.50 -21.11
C ASP A 226 4.76 -14.85 -19.79
N LEU A 227 4.51 -14.08 -18.73
CA LEU A 227 4.98 -14.37 -17.36
C LEU A 227 4.13 -15.46 -16.65
N GLY A 228 3.06 -15.95 -17.29
CA GLY A 228 2.22 -17.03 -16.79
C GLY A 228 0.91 -16.58 -16.12
N VAL A 229 0.55 -15.30 -16.17
CA VAL A 229 -0.73 -14.81 -15.63
C VAL A 229 -1.87 -15.17 -16.57
N THR A 230 -2.72 -16.10 -16.15
CA THR A 230 -3.89 -16.56 -16.90
C THR A 230 -5.16 -15.78 -16.58
N GLY A 231 -6.16 -15.84 -17.45
CA GLY A 231 -7.51 -15.32 -17.17
C GLY A 231 -7.67 -13.80 -17.25
N ALA A 232 -6.68 -13.07 -17.80
CA ALA A 232 -6.74 -11.62 -17.98
C ALA A 232 -6.62 -11.18 -19.45
N THR A 233 -6.85 -12.12 -20.39
CA THR A 233 -6.84 -11.83 -21.83
C THR A 233 -8.03 -10.94 -22.20
N PRO A 234 -7.82 -9.87 -22.99
CA PRO A 234 -8.88 -8.94 -23.35
C PRO A 234 -9.84 -9.57 -24.35
N GLU A 235 -11.11 -9.67 -23.98
CA GLU A 235 -12.20 -10.17 -24.83
C GLU A 235 -13.42 -9.23 -24.73
N ALA A 236 -14.16 -9.11 -25.83
CA ALA A 236 -15.34 -8.23 -25.87
C ALA A 236 -16.44 -8.73 -24.93
N GLY A 237 -17.06 -7.80 -24.18
CA GLY A 237 -18.15 -8.11 -23.26
C GLY A 237 -17.76 -8.90 -22.01
N GLN A 238 -16.46 -9.02 -21.71
CA GLN A 238 -15.96 -9.84 -20.60
C GLN A 238 -16.11 -9.16 -19.22
N ILE A 239 -16.21 -7.83 -19.19
CA ILE A 239 -16.32 -7.06 -17.95
C ILE A 239 -17.76 -6.58 -17.77
N THR A 240 -18.38 -6.95 -16.65
CA THR A 240 -19.75 -6.57 -16.29
C THR A 240 -19.80 -5.70 -15.06
N VAL A 241 -20.83 -4.86 -14.96
CA VAL A 241 -21.12 -4.05 -13.78
C VAL A 241 -21.80 -4.91 -12.71
N ALA A 242 -21.36 -4.80 -11.46
CA ALA A 242 -21.91 -5.54 -10.32
C ALA A 242 -22.24 -4.60 -9.15
N GLY A 243 -23.18 -5.01 -8.30
CA GLY A 243 -23.56 -4.25 -7.11
C GLY A 243 -22.49 -4.30 -6.02
N ALA A 244 -22.35 -3.21 -5.25
CA ALA A 244 -21.39 -3.09 -4.15
C ALA A 244 -22.05 -3.13 -2.74
N GLY A 245 -23.29 -3.58 -2.64
CA GLY A 245 -24.02 -3.64 -1.35
C GLY A 245 -24.43 -2.28 -0.79
N VAL A 246 -24.51 -1.25 -1.64
CA VAL A 246 -25.01 0.09 -1.27
C VAL A 246 -26.52 0.20 -1.41
N THR A 247 -27.13 1.19 -0.76
CA THR A 247 -28.54 1.54 -0.96
C THR A 247 -28.66 2.92 -1.61
N THR A 248 -29.66 3.11 -2.46
CA THR A 248 -29.94 4.39 -3.12
C THR A 248 -31.22 4.98 -2.56
N TRP A 249 -31.20 6.28 -2.25
CA TRP A 249 -32.32 7.02 -1.71
C TRP A 249 -32.55 8.29 -2.53
N GLN A 250 -33.80 8.57 -2.87
CA GLN A 250 -34.20 9.80 -3.54
C GLN A 250 -34.88 10.70 -2.51
N THR A 251 -34.35 11.91 -2.32
CA THR A 251 -34.96 12.94 -1.47
C THR A 251 -35.14 14.19 -2.31
N GLY A 252 -36.39 14.60 -2.58
CA GLY A 252 -36.64 15.63 -3.58
C GLY A 252 -36.05 15.24 -4.94
N GLU A 253 -35.21 16.11 -5.51
CA GLU A 253 -34.49 15.86 -6.78
C GLU A 253 -33.12 15.19 -6.57
N ARG A 254 -32.63 15.12 -5.34
CA ARG A 254 -31.28 14.62 -5.01
C ARG A 254 -31.24 13.11 -4.86
N VAL A 255 -30.17 12.51 -5.40
CA VAL A 255 -29.84 11.10 -5.21
C VAL A 255 -28.79 10.98 -4.12
N HIS A 256 -29.07 10.12 -3.14
CA HIS A 256 -28.15 9.74 -2.08
C HIS A 256 -27.77 8.27 -2.23
N VAL A 257 -26.49 7.96 -2.08
CA VAL A 257 -25.99 6.59 -2.06
C VAL A 257 -25.40 6.32 -0.68
N VAL A 258 -25.86 5.27 -0.02
CA VAL A 258 -25.43 4.92 1.34
C VAL A 258 -24.63 3.62 1.32
N ARG A 259 -23.35 3.71 1.70
CA ARG A 259 -22.40 2.59 1.80
C ARG A 259 -22.15 2.23 3.27
N GLY A 260 -22.25 0.95 3.61
CA GLY A 260 -21.96 0.45 4.96
C GLY A 260 -22.83 1.04 6.09
N ARG A 261 -23.99 1.65 5.76
CA ARG A 261 -24.87 2.41 6.70
C ARG A 261 -24.19 3.59 7.42
N GLN A 262 -22.99 3.97 7.01
CA GLN A 262 -22.19 5.02 7.66
C GLN A 262 -21.83 6.13 6.67
N ASP A 263 -21.52 5.78 5.43
CA ASP A 263 -21.14 6.75 4.41
C ASP A 263 -22.35 7.15 3.60
N VAL A 264 -22.67 8.45 3.63
CA VAL A 264 -23.73 9.02 2.81
C VAL A 264 -23.09 9.88 1.73
N PHE A 265 -23.28 9.50 0.48
CA PHE A 265 -22.87 10.27 -0.69
C PHE A 265 -24.08 10.99 -1.26
N VAL A 266 -23.91 12.24 -1.69
CA VAL A 266 -24.88 12.93 -2.55
C VAL A 266 -24.30 13.09 -3.96
N LEU A 267 -25.13 12.81 -4.96
CA LEU A 267 -24.74 12.90 -6.36
C LEU A 267 -25.22 14.23 -6.96
N GLY A 268 -24.33 14.89 -7.69
CA GLY A 268 -24.68 15.95 -8.63
C GLY A 268 -25.58 15.45 -9.76
N ASP A 269 -26.23 16.36 -10.48
CA ASP A 269 -27.28 15.99 -11.45
C ASP A 269 -26.78 15.05 -12.57
N ARG A 270 -25.57 15.29 -13.11
CA ARG A 270 -24.95 14.43 -14.13
C ARG A 270 -24.48 13.10 -13.53
N ALA A 271 -23.92 13.12 -12.32
CA ALA A 271 -23.57 11.90 -11.59
C ALA A 271 -24.81 11.04 -11.28
N ALA A 272 -25.93 11.67 -10.92
CA ALA A 272 -27.21 11.00 -10.68
C ALA A 272 -27.78 10.36 -11.94
N LEU A 273 -27.67 11.00 -13.11
CA LEU A 273 -28.06 10.40 -14.40
C LEU A 273 -27.21 9.17 -14.73
N ALA A 274 -25.88 9.27 -14.58
CA ALA A 274 -24.97 8.15 -14.75
C ALA A 274 -25.31 7.01 -13.78
N TRP A 275 -25.59 7.31 -12.51
CA TRP A 275 -26.00 6.33 -11.49
C TRP A 275 -27.27 5.58 -11.89
N ARG A 276 -28.30 6.29 -12.35
CA ARG A 276 -29.58 5.70 -12.77
C ARG A 276 -29.46 4.82 -14.02
N SER A 277 -28.40 4.99 -14.82
CA SER A 277 -28.14 4.15 -16.00
C SER A 277 -27.54 2.78 -15.67
N LEU A 278 -27.07 2.59 -14.42
CA LEU A 278 -26.43 1.35 -13.98
C LEU A 278 -27.45 0.22 -13.88
N VAL A 279 -27.20 -0.85 -14.63
CA VAL A 279 -27.94 -2.12 -14.52
C VAL A 279 -26.93 -3.24 -14.30
N PHE A 280 -27.00 -3.88 -13.13
CA PHE A 280 -26.06 -4.93 -12.76
C PHE A 280 -26.19 -6.16 -13.67
N GLY A 281 -25.07 -6.77 -14.02
CA GLY A 281 -24.96 -7.87 -14.97
C GLY A 281 -24.74 -7.45 -16.43
N ARG A 282 -24.98 -6.18 -16.79
CA ARG A 282 -24.65 -5.65 -18.12
C ARG A 282 -23.15 -5.50 -18.30
N THR A 283 -22.69 -5.59 -19.54
CA THR A 283 -21.30 -5.28 -19.88
C THR A 283 -21.03 -3.79 -19.69
N LEU A 284 -19.78 -3.40 -19.43
CA LEU A 284 -19.41 -1.99 -19.34
C LEU A 284 -19.79 -1.21 -20.60
N GLU A 285 -19.59 -1.79 -21.78
CA GLU A 285 -20.01 -1.22 -23.07
C GLU A 285 -21.52 -0.92 -23.12
N GLN A 286 -22.35 -1.88 -22.73
CA GLN A 286 -23.80 -1.70 -22.68
C GLN A 286 -24.21 -0.63 -21.66
N THR A 287 -23.51 -0.54 -20.53
CA THR A 287 -23.74 0.48 -19.52
C THR A 287 -23.39 1.88 -20.04
N LEU A 288 -22.26 2.03 -20.74
CA LEU A 288 -21.86 3.32 -21.32
C LEU A 288 -22.86 3.78 -22.40
N ALA A 289 -23.30 2.87 -23.27
CA ALA A 289 -24.32 3.17 -24.27
C ALA A 289 -25.67 3.57 -23.64
N ALA A 290 -26.06 2.90 -22.55
CA ALA A 290 -27.29 3.25 -21.82
C ALA A 290 -27.19 4.61 -21.11
N ALA A 291 -26.01 4.95 -20.56
CA ALA A 291 -25.77 6.25 -19.95
C ALA A 291 -25.85 7.40 -20.96
N ASP A 292 -25.25 7.20 -22.14
CA ASP A 292 -25.31 8.16 -23.24
C ASP A 292 -26.77 8.42 -23.68
N ALA A 293 -27.53 7.34 -23.91
CA ALA A 293 -28.95 7.42 -24.24
C ALA A 293 -29.82 8.08 -23.15
N ALA A 294 -29.40 7.99 -21.88
CA ALA A 294 -30.08 8.59 -20.73
C ALA A 294 -29.69 10.07 -20.48
N GLY A 295 -28.89 10.68 -21.36
CA GLY A 295 -28.47 12.08 -21.25
C GLY A 295 -27.25 12.30 -20.36
N ALA A 296 -26.48 11.25 -20.06
CA ALA A 296 -25.16 11.33 -19.42
C ALA A 296 -24.06 10.89 -20.41
N PRO A 297 -23.82 11.65 -21.50
CA PRO A 297 -22.75 11.32 -22.43
C PRO A 297 -21.41 11.29 -21.70
N GLN A 298 -20.48 10.45 -22.17
CA GLN A 298 -19.15 10.29 -21.54
C GLN A 298 -19.24 9.95 -20.04
N ALA A 299 -20.15 9.05 -19.62
CA ALA A 299 -20.27 8.63 -18.23
C ALA A 299 -19.09 7.80 -17.70
N GLY A 300 -18.15 7.38 -18.56
CA GLY A 300 -17.00 6.53 -18.20
C GLY A 300 -16.21 7.04 -16.98
N PRO A 301 -15.76 8.30 -16.96
CA PRO A 301 -15.08 8.87 -15.79
C PRO A 301 -15.90 8.84 -14.50
N LEU A 302 -17.21 9.13 -14.56
CA LEU A 302 -18.10 9.07 -13.40
C LEU A 302 -18.28 7.64 -12.88
N ILE A 303 -18.44 6.67 -13.78
CA ILE A 303 -18.53 5.25 -13.41
C ILE A 303 -17.21 4.77 -12.80
N ALA A 304 -16.07 5.26 -13.28
CA ALA A 304 -14.77 4.97 -12.67
C ALA A 304 -14.65 5.56 -11.24
N GLU A 305 -15.22 6.74 -10.99
CA GLU A 305 -15.33 7.27 -9.62
C GLU A 305 -16.24 6.40 -8.74
N PHE A 306 -17.40 5.95 -9.23
CA PHE A 306 -18.26 5.02 -8.50
C PHE A 306 -17.56 3.71 -8.15
N LEU A 307 -16.77 3.17 -9.08
CA LEU A 307 -15.97 1.97 -8.88
C LEU A 307 -14.91 2.19 -7.78
N ARG A 308 -14.21 3.32 -7.83
CA ARG A 308 -13.16 3.67 -6.87
C ARG A 308 -13.69 3.94 -5.46
N TYR A 309 -14.84 4.59 -5.36
CA TYR A 309 -15.54 4.82 -4.10
C TYR A 309 -16.35 3.60 -3.66
N GLY A 310 -16.24 2.48 -4.36
CA GLY A 310 -16.95 1.25 -4.05
C GLY A 310 -18.46 1.38 -3.93
N LEU A 311 -19.03 2.31 -4.69
CA LEU A 311 -20.47 2.41 -4.89
C LEU A 311 -20.94 1.37 -5.91
N VAL A 312 -20.02 0.95 -6.79
CA VAL A 312 -20.21 -0.06 -7.83
C VAL A 312 -19.00 -1.01 -7.83
N ARG A 313 -19.20 -2.25 -8.28
CA ARG A 313 -18.14 -3.22 -8.57
C ARG A 313 -18.12 -3.52 -10.06
N VAL A 314 -17.02 -4.06 -10.53
CA VAL A 314 -16.97 -4.77 -11.82
C VAL A 314 -16.63 -6.22 -11.59
N ALA A 315 -17.09 -7.08 -12.49
CA ALA A 315 -16.86 -8.51 -12.44
C ALA A 315 -16.33 -9.00 -13.79
N TRP A 316 -15.52 -10.05 -13.74
CA TRP A 316 -15.12 -10.83 -14.89
C TRP A 316 -16.18 -11.90 -15.15
N ARG A 317 -16.73 -11.92 -16.35
CA ARG A 317 -17.78 -12.88 -16.72
C ARG A 317 -17.29 -14.32 -16.51
N GLY A 318 -18.01 -15.07 -15.69
CA GLY A 318 -17.68 -16.46 -15.36
C GLY A 318 -16.64 -16.66 -14.26
N ASP A 319 -15.98 -15.61 -13.76
CA ASP A 319 -14.95 -15.70 -12.71
C ASP A 319 -15.19 -14.75 -11.51
N GLY A 320 -16.31 -14.03 -11.53
CA GLY A 320 -16.76 -13.24 -10.38
C GLY A 320 -16.12 -11.84 -10.27
N PRO A 321 -16.20 -11.21 -9.08
CA PRO A 321 -15.75 -9.84 -8.87
C PRO A 321 -14.28 -9.61 -9.23
N ILE A 322 -13.98 -8.45 -9.81
CA ILE A 322 -12.61 -7.96 -9.99
C ILE A 322 -12.23 -7.24 -8.70
N VAL A 323 -11.22 -7.76 -7.99
CA VAL A 323 -10.75 -7.24 -6.70
C VAL A 323 -9.27 -6.91 -6.84
N PRO A 324 -8.92 -5.72 -7.35
CA PRO A 324 -7.53 -5.34 -7.52
C PRO A 324 -6.87 -5.15 -6.15
N GLY A 325 -5.56 -5.42 -6.08
CA GLY A 325 -4.74 -5.16 -4.91
C GLY A 325 -3.37 -4.64 -5.35
N LEU A 326 -2.83 -3.69 -4.61
CA LEU A 326 -1.43 -3.31 -4.78
C LEU A 326 -0.53 -4.07 -3.80
N PRO A 327 0.70 -4.42 -4.22
CA PRO A 327 1.72 -4.96 -3.34
C PRO A 327 2.11 -3.95 -2.25
N LEU A 328 2.25 -4.40 -1.01
CA LEU A 328 3.15 -3.83 0.00
C LEU A 328 2.90 -2.36 0.35
N ALA A 329 1.68 -1.87 0.11
CA ALA A 329 1.35 -0.46 0.35
C ALA A 329 -0.14 -0.09 0.42
N ALA A 330 -1.11 -0.92 0.02
CA ALA A 330 -2.51 -0.47 -0.03
C ALA A 330 -3.22 -0.62 1.32
N PRO A 331 -3.74 0.47 1.94
CA PRO A 331 -4.77 0.29 2.95
C PRO A 331 -5.96 -0.44 2.31
N ALA A 332 -6.50 -1.42 3.03
CA ALA A 332 -7.61 -2.22 2.54
C ALA A 332 -8.86 -1.34 2.35
N GLY A 333 -9.53 -1.48 1.20
CA GLY A 333 -10.87 -0.96 0.97
C GLY A 333 -10.96 0.15 -0.08
N ASP A 334 -12.20 0.61 -0.28
CA ASP A 334 -12.53 1.60 -1.29
C ASP A 334 -12.15 3.00 -0.84
N VAL A 335 -11.56 3.78 -1.74
CA VAL A 335 -11.22 5.18 -1.46
C VAL A 335 -12.49 5.93 -1.05
N THR A 336 -12.36 6.86 -0.11
CA THR A 336 -13.45 7.79 0.20
C THR A 336 -13.00 9.22 -0.06
N PRO A 337 -13.75 10.04 -0.81
CA PRO A 337 -13.38 11.42 -1.07
C PRO A 337 -13.48 12.28 0.20
N PRO A 338 -12.90 13.49 0.18
CA PRO A 338 -13.12 14.49 1.23
C PRO A 338 -14.61 14.79 1.46
N PRO A 339 -15.00 15.25 2.66
CA PRO A 339 -16.38 15.68 2.91
C PRO A 339 -16.75 16.90 2.07
N SER A 340 -18.02 17.00 1.69
CA SER A 340 -18.54 18.13 0.94
C SER A 340 -18.38 19.46 1.68
N THR A 341 -17.92 20.46 0.92
CA THR A 341 -17.86 21.86 1.37
C THR A 341 -19.16 22.62 1.10
N ALA A 342 -20.15 22.00 0.44
CA ALA A 342 -21.42 22.63 0.11
C ALA A 342 -22.19 23.08 1.36
N ARG A 343 -22.84 24.26 1.28
CA ARG A 343 -23.61 24.87 2.38
C ARG A 343 -24.94 25.45 1.86
N PRO A 344 -26.06 25.32 2.60
CA PRO A 344 -26.23 24.49 3.80
C PRO A 344 -26.04 23.00 3.48
N ILE A 345 -25.57 22.20 4.45
CA ILE A 345 -25.23 20.78 4.21
C ILE A 345 -26.49 19.95 3.92
N ILE A 346 -27.57 20.19 4.67
CA ILE A 346 -28.85 19.48 4.56
C ILE A 346 -29.97 20.50 4.43
N GLY A 347 -30.82 20.32 3.42
CA GLY A 347 -32.11 20.98 3.29
C GLY A 347 -33.26 19.98 3.24
N VAL A 348 -34.49 20.49 3.15
CA VAL A 348 -35.71 19.67 3.04
C VAL A 348 -35.68 18.78 1.79
N GLY A 349 -35.10 19.27 0.68
CA GLY A 349 -34.89 18.52 -0.56
C GLY A 349 -33.68 17.58 -0.53
N GLY A 350 -33.13 17.27 0.64
CA GLY A 350 -31.92 16.49 0.80
C GLY A 350 -30.65 17.34 0.87
N ALA A 351 -29.50 16.66 0.82
CA ALA A 351 -28.20 17.29 0.94
C ALA A 351 -27.78 18.09 -0.30
N ALA A 352 -26.94 19.12 -0.08
CA ALA A 352 -26.35 19.91 -1.15
C ALA A 352 -25.16 19.18 -1.78
N ALA A 353 -25.09 19.19 -3.11
CA ALA A 353 -23.95 18.69 -3.88
C ALA A 353 -23.07 19.87 -4.35
N GLY A 354 -21.76 19.67 -4.40
CA GLY A 354 -20.77 20.68 -4.79
C GLY A 354 -20.73 21.02 -6.28
N GLY A 355 -21.45 20.28 -7.13
CA GLY A 355 -21.51 20.50 -8.58
C GLY A 355 -22.27 19.42 -9.33
N ALA A 356 -22.40 19.54 -10.66
CA ALA A 356 -23.17 18.61 -11.48
C ALA A 356 -22.57 17.19 -11.54
N GLU A 357 -21.25 17.07 -11.45
CA GLU A 357 -20.51 15.80 -11.47
C GLU A 357 -20.09 15.32 -10.08
N ALA A 358 -20.47 16.07 -9.04
CA ALA A 358 -20.03 15.80 -7.68
C ALA A 358 -20.50 14.43 -7.18
N ILE A 359 -19.62 13.75 -6.43
CA ILE A 359 -19.91 12.54 -5.67
C ILE A 359 -19.41 12.81 -4.25
N ASP A 360 -20.25 13.51 -3.50
CA ASP A 360 -19.85 14.24 -2.31
C ASP A 360 -20.16 13.43 -1.05
N LEU A 361 -19.16 13.20 -0.20
CA LEU A 361 -19.35 12.58 1.11
C LEU A 361 -19.98 13.59 2.09
N LEU A 362 -21.00 13.18 2.84
CA LEU A 362 -21.65 13.99 3.87
C LEU A 362 -21.41 13.44 5.26
N PRO A 363 -21.19 14.35 6.23
CA PRO A 363 -19.88 14.66 6.81
C PRO A 363 -19.03 13.42 7.17
N VAL A 364 -17.75 13.61 7.48
CA VAL A 364 -16.84 12.50 7.83
C VAL A 364 -17.38 11.69 9.02
N PRO A 365 -17.64 10.38 8.88
CA PRO A 365 -18.02 9.53 10.00
C PRO A 365 -16.91 9.47 11.06
N ALA A 366 -17.28 9.36 12.33
CA ALA A 366 -16.33 9.38 13.46
C ALA A 366 -15.21 8.33 13.30
N ARG A 367 -15.56 7.11 12.87
CA ARG A 367 -14.61 6.03 12.56
C ARG A 367 -13.56 6.45 11.53
N ARG A 368 -13.98 7.15 10.47
CA ARG A 368 -13.08 7.63 9.40
C ARG A 368 -12.21 8.78 9.87
N PHE A 369 -12.75 9.66 10.71
CA PHE A 369 -12.00 10.78 11.27
C PHE A 369 -10.75 10.30 12.00
N SER A 370 -10.88 9.33 12.90
CA SER A 370 -9.71 8.76 13.60
C SER A 370 -8.84 7.92 12.68
N ALA A 371 -9.40 7.12 11.77
CA ALA A 371 -8.62 6.34 10.80
C ALA A 371 -7.72 7.23 9.92
N ALA A 372 -8.25 8.35 9.43
CA ALA A 372 -7.49 9.33 8.65
C ALA A 372 -6.39 10.00 9.49
N ALA A 373 -6.67 10.36 10.74
CA ALA A 373 -5.69 10.95 11.63
C ALA A 373 -4.55 9.99 11.99
N MET A 374 -4.86 8.72 12.29
CA MET A 374 -3.85 7.66 12.49
C MET A 374 -2.98 7.48 11.23
N THR A 375 -3.61 7.50 10.05
CA THR A 375 -2.90 7.39 8.76
C THR A 375 -2.00 8.60 8.48
N LEU A 376 -2.40 9.81 8.89
CA LEU A 376 -1.58 11.02 8.78
C LEU A 376 -0.30 10.91 9.63
N VAL A 377 -0.42 10.42 10.86
CA VAL A 377 0.76 10.16 11.73
C VAL A 377 1.65 9.12 11.06
N TRP A 378 1.09 7.99 10.64
CA TRP A 378 1.85 6.91 10.02
C TRP A 378 2.55 7.35 8.73
N SER A 379 1.91 8.20 7.93
CA SER A 379 2.50 8.77 6.71
C SER A 379 3.78 9.56 7.01
N ASN A 380 3.84 10.29 8.13
CA ASN A 380 5.05 11.01 8.52
C ASN A 380 6.17 10.07 8.97
N VAL A 381 5.86 8.98 9.68
CA VAL A 381 6.84 7.93 10.03
C VAL A 381 7.43 7.29 8.76
N LEU A 382 6.57 6.99 7.78
CA LEU A 382 7.00 6.41 6.52
C LEU A 382 7.85 7.37 5.68
N VAL A 383 7.59 8.68 5.74
CA VAL A 383 8.46 9.70 5.12
C VAL A 383 9.87 9.65 5.71
N GLU A 384 10.01 9.61 7.04
CA GLU A 384 11.32 9.51 7.69
C GLU A 384 12.06 8.22 7.30
N ASN A 385 11.34 7.10 7.18
CA ASN A 385 11.92 5.82 6.75
C ASN A 385 12.41 5.88 5.29
N ALA A 386 11.60 6.43 4.38
CA ALA A 386 11.97 6.57 2.99
C ALA A 386 13.14 7.55 2.78
N ARG A 387 13.22 8.60 3.61
CA ARG A 387 14.33 9.55 3.61
C ARG A 387 15.65 8.88 4.02
N GLU A 388 15.65 8.09 5.08
CA GLU A 388 16.82 7.33 5.53
C GLU A 388 17.31 6.35 4.45
N ASP A 389 16.38 5.59 3.84
CA ASP A 389 16.67 4.69 2.72
C ASP A 389 17.28 5.45 1.52
N LEU A 390 16.79 6.66 1.22
CA LEU A 390 17.32 7.51 0.15
C LEU A 390 18.75 7.96 0.44
N VAL A 391 19.00 8.55 1.61
CA VAL A 391 20.35 9.02 2.01
C VAL A 391 21.35 7.87 1.93
N GLY A 392 21.00 6.71 2.48
CA GLY A 392 21.87 5.55 2.46
C GLY A 392 22.16 4.99 1.06
N ALA A 393 21.18 5.03 0.16
CA ALA A 393 21.37 4.64 -1.23
C ALA A 393 22.29 5.63 -1.99
N LEU A 394 22.15 6.94 -1.73
CA LEU A 394 22.99 7.98 -2.32
C LEU A 394 24.46 7.84 -1.89
N ASP A 395 24.71 7.64 -0.59
CA ASP A 395 26.05 7.42 -0.04
C ASP A 395 26.78 6.23 -0.67
N ARG A 396 26.04 5.27 -1.22
CA ARG A 396 26.55 4.03 -1.81
C ARG A 396 26.54 4.01 -3.34
N GLY A 397 26.04 5.06 -3.97
CA GLY A 397 25.90 5.10 -5.42
C GLY A 397 24.87 4.12 -5.99
N GLN A 398 23.88 3.72 -5.18
CA GLN A 398 22.82 2.79 -5.58
C GLN A 398 21.66 3.54 -6.23
N TRP A 399 21.85 4.02 -7.46
CA TRP A 399 20.94 4.97 -8.11
C TRP A 399 19.51 4.46 -8.28
N SER A 400 19.33 3.18 -8.62
CA SER A 400 17.99 2.58 -8.73
C SER A 400 17.26 2.53 -7.39
N VAL A 401 17.98 2.20 -6.31
CA VAL A 401 17.41 2.19 -4.95
C VAL A 401 17.09 3.63 -4.51
N ALA A 402 17.99 4.57 -4.76
CA ALA A 402 17.76 5.99 -4.48
C ALA A 402 16.50 6.52 -5.20
N GLN A 403 16.35 6.19 -6.49
CA GLN A 403 15.16 6.56 -7.27
C GLN A 403 13.87 6.03 -6.64
N LEU A 404 13.85 4.76 -6.23
CA LEU A 404 12.67 4.14 -5.61
C LEU A 404 12.36 4.74 -4.23
N SER A 405 13.39 5.00 -3.41
CA SER A 405 13.24 5.65 -2.10
C SER A 405 12.75 7.09 -2.21
N ALA A 406 13.24 7.85 -3.20
CA ALA A 406 12.74 9.18 -3.53
C ALA A 406 11.24 9.18 -3.87
N LEU A 407 10.80 8.25 -4.72
CA LEU A 407 9.38 8.11 -5.06
C LEU A 407 8.53 7.67 -3.85
N ARG A 408 9.04 6.79 -2.99
CA ARG A 408 8.36 6.41 -1.72
C ARG A 408 8.18 7.63 -0.82
N MET A 409 9.22 8.45 -0.65
CA MET A 409 9.17 9.67 0.17
C MET A 409 8.10 10.65 -0.34
N LEU A 410 8.05 10.87 -1.66
CA LEU A 410 6.99 11.67 -2.31
C LEU A 410 5.59 11.11 -2.01
N ARG A 411 5.38 9.80 -2.26
CA ARG A 411 4.08 9.15 -2.10
C ARG A 411 3.60 9.18 -0.65
N PHE A 412 4.48 8.88 0.32
CA PHE A 412 4.13 8.93 1.74
C PHE A 412 3.79 10.34 2.21
N ALA A 413 4.50 11.37 1.75
CA ALA A 413 4.13 12.75 2.05
C ALA A 413 2.73 13.10 1.51
N LEU A 414 2.42 12.71 0.28
CA LEU A 414 1.12 12.95 -0.34
C LEU A 414 -0.03 12.16 0.31
N ARG A 415 0.24 10.95 0.84
CA ARG A 415 -0.72 10.23 1.68
C ARG A 415 -1.08 11.02 2.93
N GLY A 416 -0.10 11.67 3.56
CA GLY A 416 -0.31 12.60 4.66
C GLY A 416 -1.25 13.75 4.26
N VAL A 417 -1.01 14.38 3.11
CA VAL A 417 -1.91 15.42 2.57
C VAL A 417 -3.32 14.88 2.41
N LEU A 418 -3.53 13.78 1.68
CA LEU A 418 -4.86 13.20 1.47
C LEU A 418 -5.57 12.85 2.79
N SER A 419 -4.85 12.25 3.75
CA SER A 419 -5.38 11.92 5.07
C SER A 419 -5.80 13.16 5.87
N SER A 420 -5.08 14.28 5.75
CA SER A 420 -5.47 15.54 6.41
C SER A 420 -6.80 16.10 5.91
N TYR A 421 -7.22 15.72 4.69
CA TYR A 421 -8.52 16.04 4.10
C TYR A 421 -9.55 14.90 4.29
N ALA A 422 -9.30 14.00 5.24
CA ALA A 422 -10.15 12.86 5.58
C ALA A 422 -10.37 11.84 4.44
N VAL A 423 -9.46 11.77 3.47
CA VAL A 423 -9.43 10.70 2.47
C VAL A 423 -8.95 9.43 3.15
N ASN A 424 -9.88 8.52 3.46
CA ASN A 424 -9.57 7.22 4.03
C ASN A 424 -10.68 6.19 3.72
N PRO A 425 -10.36 4.96 3.29
CA PRO A 425 -9.04 4.45 2.88
C PRO A 425 -8.34 5.31 1.81
N LEU A 426 -7.01 5.33 1.82
CA LEU A 426 -6.20 6.11 0.87
C LEU A 426 -6.15 5.45 -0.51
N PRO A 427 -5.93 6.22 -1.59
CA PRO A 427 -5.69 5.65 -2.90
C PRO A 427 -4.38 4.84 -2.96
N PRO A 428 -4.31 3.89 -3.90
CA PRO A 428 -3.09 3.15 -4.22
C PRO A 428 -1.92 4.08 -4.58
N ASP A 429 -0.68 3.65 -4.28
CA ASP A 429 0.56 4.40 -4.55
C ASP A 429 0.69 4.89 -5.99
N SER A 430 0.25 4.06 -6.93
CA SER A 430 0.27 4.36 -8.36
C SER A 430 -0.69 5.50 -8.75
N GLU A 431 -1.60 5.92 -7.86
CA GLU A 431 -2.58 6.98 -8.08
C GLU A 431 -2.44 8.18 -7.14
N VAL A 432 -1.66 8.09 -6.05
CA VAL A 432 -1.59 9.12 -4.99
C VAL A 432 -1.38 10.53 -5.55
N VAL A 433 -0.48 10.72 -6.52
CA VAL A 433 -0.23 12.03 -7.15
C VAL A 433 -1.46 12.53 -7.92
N ARG A 434 -2.06 11.68 -8.76
CA ARG A 434 -3.25 12.03 -9.55
C ARG A 434 -4.45 12.37 -8.67
N ARG A 435 -4.52 11.78 -7.47
CA ARG A 435 -5.63 11.95 -6.52
C ARG A 435 -5.58 13.25 -5.74
N LEU A 436 -4.53 14.06 -5.90
CA LEU A 436 -4.55 15.45 -5.41
C LEU A 436 -5.62 16.31 -6.11
N SER A 437 -6.15 15.87 -7.25
CA SER A 437 -7.34 16.46 -7.89
C SER A 437 -8.62 16.32 -7.05
N LEU A 438 -8.65 15.44 -6.05
CA LEU A 438 -9.77 15.35 -5.11
C LEU A 438 -9.81 16.50 -4.10
N LEU A 439 -8.66 17.16 -3.91
CA LEU A 439 -8.50 18.19 -2.90
C LEU A 439 -8.94 19.55 -3.46
N PRO A 440 -9.51 20.44 -2.64
CA PRO A 440 -9.94 21.76 -3.08
C PRO A 440 -8.78 22.60 -3.64
N ASP A 441 -9.11 23.69 -4.30
CA ASP A 441 -8.12 24.70 -4.72
C ASP A 441 -7.59 25.49 -3.52
N GLY A 442 -6.36 26.01 -3.63
CA GLY A 442 -5.73 26.80 -2.58
C GLY A 442 -4.21 26.88 -2.74
N GLU A 443 -3.60 28.00 -2.34
CA GLU A 443 -2.20 28.33 -2.59
C GLU A 443 -1.22 27.20 -2.22
N ASP A 444 -1.33 26.65 -1.00
CA ASP A 444 -0.48 25.55 -0.55
C ASP A 444 -0.72 24.25 -1.34
N LEU A 445 -2.00 23.91 -1.60
CA LEU A 445 -2.35 22.70 -2.34
C LEU A 445 -1.94 22.78 -3.81
N ASP A 446 -2.05 23.96 -4.42
CA ASP A 446 -1.61 24.21 -5.79
C ASP A 446 -0.09 24.10 -5.90
N ALA A 447 0.64 24.63 -4.92
CA ALA A 447 2.09 24.45 -4.82
C ALA A 447 2.47 22.96 -4.63
N ILE A 448 1.75 22.22 -3.78
CA ILE A 448 1.94 20.79 -3.59
C ILE A 448 1.68 20.02 -4.89
N ARG A 449 0.55 20.28 -5.58
CA ARG A 449 0.20 19.63 -6.86
C ARG A 449 1.28 19.85 -7.91
N ALA A 450 1.72 21.10 -8.08
CA ALA A 450 2.75 21.45 -9.07
C ALA A 450 4.09 20.75 -8.78
N ARG A 451 4.55 20.78 -7.52
CA ARG A 451 5.81 20.13 -7.12
C ARG A 451 5.74 18.62 -7.18
N ALA A 452 4.60 18.02 -6.80
CA ALA A 452 4.40 16.58 -6.87
C ALA A 452 4.55 16.06 -8.31
N GLY A 453 3.95 16.75 -9.29
CA GLY A 453 4.11 16.38 -10.71
C GLY A 453 5.55 16.48 -11.21
N GLN A 454 6.33 17.46 -10.73
CA GLN A 454 7.75 17.57 -11.06
C GLN A 454 8.57 16.42 -10.44
N LEU A 455 8.36 16.17 -9.14
CA LEU A 455 9.09 15.14 -8.39
C LEU A 455 8.77 13.72 -8.86
N GLU A 456 7.54 13.45 -9.31
CA GLU A 456 7.14 12.16 -9.86
C GLU A 456 7.97 11.77 -11.11
N THR A 457 8.45 12.76 -11.86
CA THR A 457 9.24 12.56 -13.09
C THR A 457 10.76 12.65 -12.88
N LEU A 458 11.22 12.87 -11.65
CA LEU A 458 12.63 13.04 -11.36
C LEU A 458 13.42 11.75 -11.66
N THR A 459 14.66 11.90 -12.14
CA THR A 459 15.59 10.78 -12.38
C THR A 459 16.87 10.97 -11.59
N ILE A 460 17.30 9.92 -10.87
CA ILE A 460 18.57 9.85 -10.13
C ILE A 460 19.48 8.85 -10.84
N ALA A 461 20.55 9.34 -11.47
CA ALA A 461 21.57 8.51 -12.13
C ALA A 461 23.00 8.90 -11.74
N SER A 462 23.16 9.86 -10.83
CA SER A 462 24.46 10.39 -10.40
C SER A 462 24.34 11.08 -9.03
N GLY A 463 25.47 11.29 -8.35
CA GLY A 463 25.54 12.02 -7.08
C GLY A 463 24.90 13.41 -7.13
N PRO A 464 25.27 14.31 -8.06
CA PRO A 464 24.68 15.64 -8.14
C PRO A 464 23.15 15.64 -8.37
N GLN A 465 22.64 14.68 -9.15
CA GLN A 465 21.19 14.50 -9.32
C GLN A 465 20.54 14.00 -8.04
N GLY A 466 21.21 13.10 -7.32
CA GLY A 466 20.78 12.61 -6.02
C GLY A 466 20.68 13.70 -4.96
N ASP A 467 21.72 14.53 -4.83
CA ASP A 467 21.74 15.66 -3.88
C ASP A 467 20.64 16.68 -4.17
N ALA A 468 20.44 16.98 -5.46
CA ALA A 468 19.35 17.86 -5.91
C ALA A 468 17.97 17.26 -5.61
N ALA A 469 17.80 15.95 -5.83
CA ALA A 469 16.56 15.23 -5.53
C ALA A 469 16.24 15.24 -4.03
N LEU A 470 17.22 14.92 -3.19
CA LEU A 470 17.08 14.94 -1.73
C LEU A 470 16.70 16.34 -1.24
N THR A 471 17.39 17.38 -1.72
CA THR A 471 17.07 18.78 -1.37
C THR A 471 15.65 19.16 -1.78
N ALA A 472 15.22 18.79 -2.99
CA ALA A 472 13.88 19.07 -3.48
C ALA A 472 12.79 18.33 -2.69
N LEU A 473 13.06 17.06 -2.32
CA LEU A 473 12.16 16.24 -1.51
C LEU A 473 12.05 16.74 -0.07
N ASP A 474 13.16 17.10 0.58
CA ASP A 474 13.14 17.71 1.91
C ASP A 474 12.34 19.02 1.91
N GLY A 475 12.55 19.87 0.89
CA GLY A 475 11.78 21.10 0.71
C GLY A 475 10.29 20.85 0.44
N PHE A 476 9.95 19.74 -0.23
CA PHE A 476 8.57 19.31 -0.47
C PHE A 476 7.91 18.75 0.79
N VAL A 477 8.61 17.91 1.55
CA VAL A 477 8.13 17.39 2.85
C VAL A 477 7.88 18.54 3.82
N ALA A 478 8.77 19.53 3.87
CA ALA A 478 8.55 20.72 4.69
C ALA A 478 7.31 21.52 4.27
N LEU A 479 7.02 21.61 2.97
CA LEU A 479 5.78 22.23 2.47
C LEU A 479 4.54 21.44 2.90
N VAL A 480 4.57 20.11 2.73
CA VAL A 480 3.48 19.22 3.15
C VAL A 480 3.25 19.28 4.66
N ARG A 481 4.31 19.27 5.46
CA ARG A 481 4.21 19.35 6.93
C ARG A 481 3.55 20.66 7.39
N ARG A 482 3.89 21.78 6.75
CA ARG A 482 3.21 23.06 7.01
C ARG A 482 1.72 23.00 6.66
N ALA A 483 1.40 22.52 5.46
CA ALA A 483 0.01 22.44 5.00
C ALA A 483 -0.86 21.49 5.83
N THR A 484 -0.26 20.50 6.49
CA THR A 484 -0.95 19.48 7.28
C THR A 484 -0.85 19.68 8.80
N GLY A 485 -0.14 20.72 9.26
CA GLY A 485 0.10 20.97 10.69
C GLY A 485 1.07 19.98 11.36
N ALA A 486 1.89 19.28 10.56
CA ALA A 486 2.87 18.29 11.01
C ALA A 486 4.30 18.86 11.13
N ASP A 487 4.46 20.19 11.24
CA ASP A 487 5.77 20.87 11.31
C ASP A 487 6.66 20.41 12.47
N ARG A 488 6.04 19.93 13.55
CA ARG A 488 6.72 19.46 14.76
C ARG A 488 6.85 17.94 14.83
N PHE A 489 6.58 17.24 13.73
CA PHE A 489 6.73 15.79 13.71
C PHE A 489 8.22 15.42 13.94
N PRO A 490 8.54 14.47 14.85
CA PRO A 490 9.92 14.14 15.17
C PRO A 490 10.68 13.51 13.98
N SER A 491 12.00 13.68 13.94
CA SER A 491 12.89 12.87 13.11
C SER A 491 12.97 11.46 13.69
N SER A 492 11.98 10.61 13.39
CA SER A 492 11.65 9.37 14.13
C SER A 492 12.82 8.41 14.37
N PHE A 493 13.83 8.44 13.50
CA PHE A 493 14.94 7.48 13.49
C PHE A 493 16.31 8.08 13.81
N ASP A 494 16.36 9.33 14.29
CA ASP A 494 17.64 9.95 14.66
C ASP A 494 18.13 9.55 16.06
N SER A 495 17.20 9.22 16.97
CA SER A 495 17.54 8.94 18.37
C SER A 495 16.42 8.19 19.12
N PRO A 496 16.75 7.56 20.26
CA PRO A 496 15.74 6.98 21.17
C PRO A 496 14.65 7.97 21.59
N ASP A 497 15.02 9.24 21.85
CA ASP A 497 14.08 10.28 22.27
C ASP A 497 13.12 10.68 21.14
N ALA A 498 13.60 10.78 19.91
CA ALA A 498 12.76 11.07 18.75
C ALA A 498 11.81 9.91 18.45
N TRP A 499 12.27 8.65 18.63
CA TRP A 499 11.40 7.48 18.52
C TRP A 499 10.31 7.47 19.59
N ARG A 500 10.64 7.76 20.86
CA ARG A 500 9.66 7.89 21.94
C ARG A 500 8.60 8.95 21.62
N GLN A 501 9.01 10.15 21.16
CA GLN A 501 8.07 11.20 20.75
C GLN A 501 7.17 10.75 19.58
N THR A 502 7.70 9.94 18.66
CA THR A 502 6.94 9.36 17.55
C THR A 502 5.86 8.41 18.08
N LEU A 503 6.20 7.54 19.04
CA LEU A 503 5.25 6.62 19.67
C LEU A 503 4.17 7.37 20.46
N GLU A 504 4.53 8.42 21.20
CA GLU A 504 3.59 9.28 21.93
C GLU A 504 2.57 9.93 20.97
N ALA A 505 3.04 10.50 19.85
CA ALA A 505 2.17 11.09 18.84
C ALA A 505 1.21 10.06 18.19
N GLY A 506 1.68 8.84 17.96
CA GLY A 506 0.84 7.74 17.46
C GLY A 506 -0.18 7.26 18.49
N TYR A 507 0.23 7.11 19.75
CA TYR A 507 -0.59 6.56 20.83
C TYR A 507 -1.84 7.41 21.11
N ASP A 508 -1.73 8.74 21.06
CA ASP A 508 -2.88 9.63 21.27
C ASP A 508 -4.00 9.39 20.25
N TRP A 509 -3.65 9.24 18.98
CA TRP A 509 -4.62 8.94 17.93
C TRP A 509 -5.11 7.51 17.96
N LEU A 510 -4.26 6.55 18.32
CA LEU A 510 -4.64 5.14 18.47
C LEU A 510 -5.69 4.96 19.57
N ARG A 511 -5.58 5.65 20.71
CA ARG A 511 -6.58 5.60 21.78
C ARG A 511 -7.95 6.07 21.30
N LEU A 512 -7.99 7.18 20.56
CA LEU A 512 -9.23 7.68 19.97
C LEU A 512 -9.75 6.73 18.88
N GLY A 513 -8.85 6.18 18.06
CA GLY A 513 -9.16 5.15 17.06
C GLY A 513 -9.86 3.95 17.66
N ALA A 514 -9.28 3.36 18.71
CA ALA A 514 -9.87 2.24 19.44
C ALA A 514 -11.23 2.60 20.07
N HIS A 515 -11.38 3.81 20.63
CA HIS A 515 -12.68 4.26 21.16
C HIS A 515 -13.76 4.39 20.08
N LEU A 516 -13.39 4.80 18.87
CA LEU A 516 -14.29 4.99 17.72
C LEU A 516 -14.39 3.76 16.81
N ASP A 517 -13.85 2.62 17.25
CA ASP A 517 -13.83 1.36 16.51
C ASP A 517 -13.22 1.48 15.11
N ALA A 518 -12.20 2.33 14.96
CA ALA A 518 -11.50 2.53 13.69
C ALA A 518 -10.55 1.36 13.41
N ASP A 519 -10.44 1.02 12.12
CA ASP A 519 -9.43 0.06 11.67
C ASP A 519 -8.04 0.59 12.01
N LEU A 520 -7.25 -0.22 12.69
CA LEU A 520 -5.87 0.12 13.03
C LEU A 520 -5.02 0.08 11.75
N PRO A 521 -4.03 0.99 11.60
CA PRO A 521 -3.21 1.03 10.40
C PRO A 521 -2.32 -0.22 10.25
N LEU A 522 -2.02 -0.90 11.35
CA LEU A 522 -1.12 -2.04 11.45
C LEU A 522 -1.51 -2.92 12.65
N ASP A 523 -1.26 -4.23 12.57
CA ASP A 523 -1.52 -5.18 13.67
C ASP A 523 -0.69 -4.82 14.92
N GLU A 524 0.53 -4.32 14.69
CA GLU A 524 1.46 -3.84 15.72
C GLU A 524 0.86 -2.73 16.60
N ALA A 525 -0.11 -1.98 16.09
CA ALA A 525 -0.77 -0.92 16.86
C ALA A 525 -1.55 -1.44 18.07
N GLY A 526 -1.99 -2.70 18.04
CA GLY A 526 -2.64 -3.35 19.18
C GLY A 526 -1.71 -3.48 20.39
N ASP A 527 -0.42 -3.78 20.16
CA ASP A 527 0.58 -3.86 21.23
C ASP A 527 0.93 -2.49 21.80
N LEU A 528 0.94 -1.45 20.96
CA LEU A 528 1.15 -0.08 21.44
C LEU A 528 -0.01 0.41 22.32
N LEU A 529 -1.24 -0.05 22.04
CA LEU A 529 -2.41 0.21 22.88
C LEU A 529 -2.31 -0.52 24.22
N SER A 530 -2.00 -1.82 24.21
CA SER A 530 -1.96 -2.66 25.41
C SER A 530 -0.83 -2.29 26.38
N SER A 531 0.28 -1.78 25.84
CA SER A 531 1.46 -1.31 26.60
C SER A 531 1.34 0.12 27.14
N GLY A 532 0.28 0.86 26.79
CA GLY A 532 0.12 2.26 27.20
C GLY A 532 1.05 3.24 26.47
N GLY A 533 1.44 2.95 25.22
CA GLY A 533 2.31 3.80 24.42
C GLY A 533 3.81 3.47 24.51
N ALA A 534 4.16 2.36 25.18
CA ALA A 534 5.54 1.90 25.29
C ALA A 534 5.86 0.80 24.28
N GLN A 535 7.10 0.71 23.81
CA GLN A 535 7.50 -0.44 23.00
C GLN A 535 7.59 -1.73 23.84
N PRO A 536 7.23 -2.90 23.30
CA PRO A 536 6.97 -4.10 24.10
C PRO A 536 8.19 -4.74 24.77
N HIS A 537 9.37 -4.68 24.14
CA HIS A 537 10.55 -5.42 24.62
C HIS A 537 11.51 -4.59 25.47
N ALA A 538 11.27 -3.28 25.65
CA ALA A 538 12.21 -2.44 26.39
C ALA A 538 12.38 -2.95 27.83
N ALA A 539 13.63 -3.20 28.23
CA ALA A 539 13.95 -3.36 29.64
C ALA A 539 13.61 -2.05 30.37
N SER A 540 12.76 -2.13 31.39
CA SER A 540 12.57 -0.99 32.30
C SER A 540 13.91 -0.61 32.92
N ALA A 541 14.28 0.66 32.81
CA ALA A 541 15.39 1.23 33.57
C ALA A 541 15.18 1.06 35.08
#